data_AF-A0A0C2GKS1-F1
#
_entry.id   AF-A0A0C2GKS1-F1
#
_cell.length_a   1.000
_cell.length_b   1.000
_cell.length_c   1.000
_cell.angle_alpha   90.00
_cell.angle_beta   90.00
_cell.angle_gamma   90.00
#
_symmetry.space_group_name_H-M   'P 1'
#
loop_
_entity.id
_entity.type
_entity.pdbx_description
1 polymer ?
#
loop_
_entity_poly.entity_id
_entity_poly.type
_entity_poly.pdbx_seq_one_letter_code
_entity_poly.pdbx_strand_id
1 'polypeptide(L)'
;MAIVCTIFIQNPVSVIMATSAIASISLGVMGYLSFWHLDLDPVSLCAVLISIGMAVDFVAHTTYHYQLTYREAIRNGHEVRIELNTPYDRIRNTISNVAWPMSQAGISTVICILPIVVLQNYIPLVFVKTITLVVIWGLWHGLVLLPAFLSQLL
;
A
#
# COMPACT_ATOMS: atom_id res chain seq x y z
N MET A 1 -0.23 -14.17 -0.42
CA MET A 1 0.41 -12.95 -0.94
C MET A 1 1.92 -13.11 -1.10
N ALA A 2 2.65 -13.63 -0.11
CA ALA A 2 4.10 -13.88 -0.24
C ALA A 2 4.52 -14.60 -1.53
N ILE A 3 3.84 -15.70 -1.90
CA ILE A 3 4.13 -16.45 -3.15
C ILE A 3 3.99 -15.57 -4.40
N VAL A 4 2.92 -14.76 -4.47
CA VAL A 4 2.68 -13.86 -5.60
C VAL A 4 3.78 -12.80 -5.65
N CYS A 5 4.11 -12.18 -4.52
CA CYS A 5 5.22 -11.23 -4.44
C CYS A 5 6.55 -11.88 -4.88
N THR A 6 6.84 -13.12 -4.48
CA THR A 6 8.06 -13.84 -4.91
C THR A 6 8.15 -13.99 -6.43
N ILE A 7 7.03 -14.33 -7.08
CA ILE A 7 6.98 -14.51 -8.54
C ILE A 7 7.27 -13.19 -9.26
N PHE A 8 6.73 -12.06 -8.78
CA PHE A 8 6.83 -10.77 -9.46
C PHE A 8 8.09 -9.96 -9.12
N ILE A 9 8.56 -10.00 -7.87
CA ILE A 9 9.61 -9.11 -7.35
C ILE A 9 11.01 -9.76 -7.42
N GLN A 10 11.11 -11.09 -7.64
CA GLN A 10 12.34 -11.88 -7.87
C GLN A 10 13.53 -11.66 -6.90
N ASN A 11 13.41 -10.76 -5.92
CA ASN A 11 14.40 -10.41 -4.92
C ASN A 11 13.85 -10.79 -3.53
N PRO A 12 14.49 -11.73 -2.82
CA PRO A 12 13.97 -12.29 -1.57
C PRO A 12 13.88 -11.26 -0.44
N VAL A 13 14.82 -10.31 -0.37
CA VAL A 13 14.83 -9.26 0.68
C VAL A 13 13.60 -8.37 0.53
N SER A 14 13.32 -7.97 -0.70
CA SER A 14 12.19 -7.11 -1.05
C SER A 14 10.84 -7.80 -0.77
N VAL A 15 10.74 -9.11 -1.01
CA VAL A 15 9.56 -9.93 -0.68
C VAL A 15 9.34 -10.02 0.83
N ILE A 16 10.40 -10.23 1.61
CA ILE A 16 10.31 -10.30 3.08
C ILE A 16 9.81 -8.95 3.64
N MET A 17 10.36 -7.84 3.16
CA MET A 17 9.94 -6.49 3.58
C MET A 17 8.49 -6.17 3.17
N ALA A 18 8.09 -6.56 1.96
CA ALA A 18 6.72 -6.41 1.51
C ALA A 18 5.76 -7.23 2.38
N THR A 19 6.11 -8.49 2.67
CA THR A 19 5.27 -9.39 3.48
C THR A 19 5.16 -8.90 4.92
N SER A 20 6.26 -8.41 5.51
CA SER A 20 6.24 -7.85 6.88
C SER A 20 5.43 -6.55 6.95
N ALA A 21 5.48 -5.70 5.93
CA ALA A 21 4.62 -4.51 5.84
C ALA A 21 3.13 -4.87 5.76
N ILE A 22 2.76 -5.85 4.93
CA ILE A 22 1.36 -6.33 4.83
C ILE A 22 0.89 -6.91 6.16
N ALA A 23 1.73 -7.70 6.83
CA ALA A 23 1.43 -8.24 8.16
C ALA A 23 1.24 -7.12 9.18
N SER A 24 2.12 -6.12 9.19
CA SER A 24 2.03 -4.94 10.07
C SER A 24 0.73 -4.16 9.85
N ILE A 25 0.37 -3.88 8.60
CA ILE A 25 -0.90 -3.18 8.27
C ILE A 25 -2.09 -3.99 8.77
N SER A 26 -2.10 -5.30 8.52
CA SER A 26 -3.21 -6.19 8.90
C SER A 26 -3.36 -6.29 10.42
N LEU A 27 -2.24 -6.42 11.16
CA LEU A 27 -2.23 -6.41 12.62
C LEU A 27 -2.67 -5.05 13.18
N GLY A 28 -2.24 -3.95 12.56
CA GLY A 28 -2.69 -2.61 12.90
C GLY A 28 -4.20 -2.47 12.74
N VAL A 29 -4.75 -2.88 11.59
CA VAL A 29 -6.20 -2.83 11.34
C VAL A 29 -6.96 -3.66 12.36
N MET A 30 -6.58 -4.92 12.58
CA MET A 30 -7.23 -5.78 13.59
C MET A 30 -7.12 -5.21 15.01
N GLY A 31 -5.96 -4.64 15.37
CA GLY A 31 -5.74 -4.03 16.69
C GLY A 31 -6.65 -2.82 16.93
N TYR A 32 -6.80 -1.95 15.95
CA TYR A 32 -7.72 -0.80 16.05
C TYR A 32 -9.19 -1.20 16.02
N LEU A 33 -9.56 -2.22 15.24
CA LEU A 33 -10.93 -2.76 15.28
C LEU A 33 -11.26 -3.35 16.66
N SER A 34 -10.32 -4.07 17.26
CA SER A 34 -10.44 -4.58 18.63
C SER A 34 -10.52 -3.43 19.65
N PHE A 35 -9.73 -2.37 19.50
CA PHE A 35 -9.80 -1.19 20.34
C PHE A 35 -11.16 -0.47 20.25
N TRP A 36 -11.81 -0.50 19.08
CA TRP A 36 -13.17 0.01 18.89
C TRP A 36 -14.27 -0.97 19.34
N HIS A 37 -13.92 -2.07 19.99
CA HIS A 37 -14.86 -3.08 20.51
C HIS A 37 -15.81 -3.60 19.42
N LEU A 38 -15.28 -3.76 18.20
CA LEU A 38 -16.01 -4.37 17.10
C LEU A 38 -15.96 -5.89 17.21
N ASP A 39 -17.13 -6.52 17.08
CA ASP A 39 -17.23 -7.97 17.09
C ASP A 39 -16.67 -8.57 15.80
N LEU A 40 -16.08 -9.76 15.94
CA LEU A 40 -15.53 -10.53 14.82
C LEU A 40 -16.64 -11.33 14.13
N ASP A 41 -17.55 -10.62 13.47
CA ASP A 41 -18.66 -11.16 12.69
C ASP A 41 -18.26 -11.42 11.22
N PRO A 42 -19.06 -12.17 10.45
CA PRO A 42 -18.76 -12.45 9.03
C PRO A 42 -18.55 -11.18 8.20
N VAL A 43 -19.19 -10.08 8.58
CA VAL A 43 -19.04 -8.78 7.91
C VAL A 43 -17.67 -8.16 8.22
N SER A 44 -17.24 -8.12 9.48
CA SER A 44 -15.92 -7.59 9.83
C SER A 44 -14.79 -8.46 9.28
N LEU A 45 -14.98 -9.78 9.20
CA LEU A 45 -14.07 -10.70 8.50
C LEU A 45 -13.93 -10.34 7.01
N CYS A 46 -15.03 -10.09 6.30
CA CYS A 46 -14.99 -9.60 4.92
C CYS A 46 -14.24 -8.27 4.80
N ALA A 47 -14.46 -7.33 5.72
CA ALA A 47 -13.77 -6.05 5.73
C ALA A 47 -12.25 -6.20 5.97
N VAL A 48 -11.83 -7.12 6.85
CA VAL A 48 -10.42 -7.46 7.08
C VAL A 48 -9.80 -8.12 5.84
N LEU A 49 -10.51 -9.00 5.14
CA LEU A 49 -10.03 -9.59 3.88
C LEU A 49 -9.82 -8.53 2.78
N ILE A 50 -10.76 -7.60 2.64
CA ILE A 50 -10.62 -6.45 1.72
C ILE A 50 -9.41 -5.60 2.13
N SER A 51 -9.22 -5.37 3.43
CA SER A 51 -8.04 -4.67 3.95
C SER A 51 -6.73 -5.34 3.56
N ILE A 52 -6.62 -6.67 3.63
CA ILE A 52 -5.43 -7.39 3.16
C ILE A 52 -5.21 -7.16 1.67
N GLY A 53 -6.27 -7.18 0.86
CA GLY A 53 -6.19 -6.90 -0.59
C GLY A 53 -5.65 -5.50 -0.89
N MET A 54 -6.19 -4.47 -0.22
CA MET A 54 -5.74 -3.09 -0.38
C MET A 54 -4.31 -2.87 0.11
N ALA A 55 -3.92 -3.51 1.22
CA ALA A 55 -2.54 -3.43 1.74
C ALA A 55 -1.51 -3.98 0.73
N VAL A 56 -1.86 -5.09 0.05
CA VAL A 56 -1.00 -5.68 -0.99
C VAL A 56 -0.82 -4.72 -2.16
N ASP A 57 -1.87 -4.03 -2.58
CA ASP A 57 -1.82 -3.10 -3.70
C ASP A 57 -0.79 -1.98 -3.46
N PHE A 58 -0.89 -1.32 -2.30
CA PHE A 58 0.04 -0.24 -1.92
C PHE A 58 1.50 -0.72 -1.83
N VAL A 59 1.72 -1.88 -1.22
CA VAL A 59 3.06 -2.45 -1.02
C VAL A 59 3.65 -2.95 -2.34
N ALA A 60 2.86 -3.62 -3.18
CA ALA A 60 3.32 -4.16 -4.45
C ALA A 60 3.71 -3.05 -5.43
N HIS A 61 2.88 -2.02 -5.59
CA HIS A 61 3.19 -0.88 -6.46
C HIS A 61 4.47 -0.17 -6.04
N THR A 62 4.63 0.11 -4.75
CA THR A 62 5.84 0.75 -4.22
C THR A 62 7.07 -0.13 -4.44
N THR A 63 6.98 -1.42 -4.10
CA THR A 63 8.12 -2.34 -4.20
C THR A 63 8.55 -2.55 -5.64
N TYR A 64 7.60 -2.75 -6.54
CA TYR A 64 7.86 -2.92 -7.97
C TYR A 64 8.54 -1.69 -8.58
N HIS A 65 8.03 -0.49 -8.26
CA HIS A 65 8.64 0.76 -8.74
C HIS A 65 9.98 1.09 -8.08
N TYR A 66 10.32 0.51 -6.93
CA TYR A 66 11.66 0.62 -6.34
C TYR A 66 12.69 -0.26 -7.05
N GLN A 67 12.27 -1.43 -7.54
CA GLN A 67 13.16 -2.35 -8.26
C GLN A 67 13.52 -1.87 -9.66
N LEU A 68 12.74 -0.95 -10.22
CA LEU A 68 13.06 -0.28 -11.48
C LEU A 68 14.36 0.52 -11.32
N THR A 69 15.43 -0.01 -11.91
CA THR A 69 16.78 0.60 -11.88
C THR A 69 16.96 1.70 -12.94
N TYR A 70 15.92 2.01 -13.71
CA TYR A 70 15.97 3.04 -14.73
C TYR A 70 14.78 4.00 -14.63
N ARG A 71 15.00 5.24 -15.05
CA ARG A 71 13.96 6.24 -15.27
C ARG A 71 13.90 6.56 -16.76
N GLU A 72 12.71 6.55 -17.33
CA GLU A 72 12.49 7.01 -18.70
C GLU A 72 12.33 8.54 -18.67
N ALA A 73 13.16 9.24 -19.44
CA ALA A 73 13.12 10.69 -19.57
C ALA A 73 13.18 11.07 -21.04
N ILE A 74 12.30 11.97 -21.46
CA ILE A 74 12.30 12.50 -22.83
C ILE A 74 13.35 13.61 -22.87
N ARG A 75 14.45 13.39 -23.60
CA ARG A 75 15.49 14.39 -23.85
C ARG A 75 15.55 14.64 -25.35
N ASN A 76 15.34 15.88 -25.77
CA ASN A 76 15.33 16.29 -27.18
C ASN A 76 14.37 15.44 -28.06
N GLY A 77 13.20 15.08 -27.54
CA GLY A 77 12.18 14.32 -28.28
C GLY A 77 12.42 12.81 -28.39
N HIS A 78 13.53 12.28 -27.85
CA HIS A 78 13.79 10.84 -27.76
C HIS A 78 13.66 10.33 -26.31
N GLU A 79 13.09 9.14 -26.14
CA GLU A 79 13.06 8.43 -24.86
C GLU A 79 14.46 7.90 -24.54
N VAL A 80 15.05 8.42 -23.47
CA VAL A 80 16.34 7.98 -22.96
C VAL A 80 16.14 7.34 -21.60
N ARG A 81 16.66 6.13 -21.43
CA ARG A 81 16.70 5.44 -20.12
C ARG A 81 17.91 5.93 -19.34
N ILE A 82 17.65 6.55 -18.20
CA ILE A 82 18.69 7.00 -17.27
C ILE A 82 18.78 5.97 -16.15
N GLU A 83 19.95 5.36 -15.98
CA GLU A 83 20.20 4.40 -14.89
C GLU A 83 20.25 5.12 -13.54
N LEU A 84 19.55 4.57 -12.56
CA LEU A 84 19.47 5.04 -11.19
C LEU A 84 20.49 4.26 -10.36
N ASN A 85 21.70 4.82 -10.27
CA ASN A 85 22.83 4.16 -9.60
C ASN A 85 22.84 4.36 -8.07
N THR A 86 22.13 5.36 -7.54
CA THR A 86 22.06 5.59 -6.10
C THR A 86 20.70 5.15 -5.53
N PRO A 87 20.65 4.60 -4.30
CA PRO A 87 19.39 4.23 -3.65
C PRO A 87 18.50 5.46 -3.42
N TYR A 88 19.11 6.62 -3.16
CA TYR A 88 18.41 7.89 -3.04
C TYR A 88 17.65 8.27 -4.32
N ASP A 89 18.30 8.16 -5.48
CA ASP A 89 17.67 8.46 -6.76
C ASP A 89 16.54 7.48 -7.08
N ARG A 90 16.71 6.20 -6.72
CA ARG A 90 15.67 5.18 -6.85
C ARG A 90 14.43 5.52 -6.03
N ILE A 91 14.57 5.79 -4.72
CA ILE A 91 13.45 6.24 -3.89
C ILE A 91 12.77 7.46 -4.49
N ARG A 92 13.56 8.48 -4.87
CA ARG A 92 13.03 9.74 -5.38
C ARG A 92 12.19 9.51 -6.64
N ASN A 93 12.66 8.64 -7.53
CA ASN A 93 11.91 8.24 -8.71
C ASN A 93 10.64 7.45 -8.35
N THR A 94 10.74 6.45 -7.46
CA THR A 94 9.61 5.64 -7.00
C THR A 94 8.51 6.53 -6.39
N ILE A 95 8.86 7.36 -5.40
CA ILE A 95 7.90 8.26 -4.73
C ILE A 95 7.31 9.24 -5.74
N SER A 96 8.12 9.83 -6.62
CA SER A 96 7.63 10.79 -7.63
C SER A 96 6.60 10.18 -8.58
N ASN A 97 6.70 8.88 -8.88
CA ASN A 97 5.79 8.21 -9.82
C ASN A 97 4.58 7.59 -9.12
N VAL A 98 4.74 7.17 -7.86
CA VAL A 98 3.76 6.33 -7.15
C VAL A 98 2.94 7.12 -6.13
N ALA A 99 3.51 8.15 -5.49
CA ALA A 99 2.84 8.84 -4.38
C ALA A 99 1.54 9.51 -4.78
N TRP A 100 1.50 10.17 -5.94
CA TRP A 100 0.29 10.85 -6.41
C TRP A 100 -0.82 9.87 -6.82
N PRO A 101 -0.59 8.89 -7.70
CA PRO A 101 -1.61 7.90 -8.06
C PRO A 101 -2.12 7.11 -6.85
N MET A 102 -1.24 6.66 -5.95
CA MET A 102 -1.66 5.91 -4.76
C MET A 102 -2.48 6.76 -3.80
N SER A 103 -2.09 8.01 -3.56
CA SER A 103 -2.87 8.92 -2.70
C SER A 103 -4.25 9.18 -3.30
N GLN A 104 -4.33 9.39 -4.62
CA GLN A 104 -5.61 9.56 -5.30
C GLN A 104 -6.48 8.31 -5.21
N ALA A 105 -5.92 7.12 -5.40
CA ALA A 105 -6.61 5.85 -5.25
C ALA A 105 -7.14 5.66 -3.81
N GLY A 106 -6.33 5.95 -2.80
CA GLY A 106 -6.76 5.89 -1.40
C GLY A 106 -7.87 6.89 -1.07
N ILE A 107 -7.71 8.15 -1.46
CA ILE A 107 -8.70 9.22 -1.19
C ILE A 107 -10.02 8.92 -1.91
N SER A 108 -9.98 8.53 -3.19
CA SER A 108 -11.19 8.17 -3.94
C SER A 108 -11.91 6.96 -3.34
N THR A 109 -11.17 5.97 -2.82
CA THR A 109 -11.77 4.84 -2.09
C THR A 109 -12.53 5.31 -0.86
N VAL A 110 -11.95 6.20 -0.05
CA VAL A 110 -12.63 6.77 1.12
C VAL A 110 -13.86 7.58 0.70
N ILE A 111 -13.75 8.44 -0.31
CA ILE A 111 -14.88 9.22 -0.83
C ILE A 111 -16.02 8.32 -1.32
N CYS A 112 -15.69 7.23 -2.02
CA CYS A 112 -16.66 6.28 -2.54
C CYS A 112 -17.51 5.62 -1.44
N ILE A 113 -16.90 5.33 -0.29
CA ILE A 113 -17.60 4.66 0.81
C ILE A 113 -18.32 5.63 1.76
N LEU A 114 -18.01 6.93 1.75
CA LEU A 114 -18.61 7.91 2.66
C LEU A 114 -20.16 7.94 2.65
N PRO A 115 -20.86 7.84 1.51
CA PRO A 115 -22.34 7.86 1.50
C PRO A 115 -22.97 6.74 2.33
N ILE A 116 -22.26 5.62 2.53
CA ILE A 116 -22.73 4.46 3.29
C ILE A 116 -22.95 4.83 4.77
N VAL A 117 -22.27 5.86 5.29
CA VAL A 117 -22.44 6.36 6.65
C VAL A 117 -23.88 6.83 6.93
N VAL A 118 -24.61 7.30 5.92
CA VAL A 118 -25.99 7.78 6.07
C VAL A 118 -26.94 6.67 6.54
N LEU A 119 -26.62 5.41 6.25
CA LEU A 119 -27.45 4.27 6.63
C LEU A 119 -27.46 3.98 8.14
N GLN A 120 -26.59 4.63 8.94
CA GLN A 120 -26.53 4.56 10.43
C GLN A 120 -26.69 3.15 11.04
N ASN A 121 -26.35 2.11 10.27
CA ASN A 121 -26.42 0.72 10.67
C ASN A 121 -25.02 0.22 11.03
N TYR A 122 -24.96 -0.79 11.92
CA TYR A 122 -23.70 -1.40 12.37
C TYR A 122 -22.81 -1.82 11.18
N ILE A 123 -23.35 -2.61 10.24
CA ILE A 123 -22.64 -3.16 9.08
C ILE A 123 -21.95 -2.07 8.22
N PRO A 124 -22.68 -1.07 7.69
CA PRO A 124 -22.13 0.14 7.07
C PRO A 124 -20.99 0.81 7.86
N LEU A 125 -21.17 0.98 9.17
CA LEU A 125 -20.21 1.66 10.03
C LEU A 125 -18.91 0.88 10.15
N VAL A 126 -18.97 -0.45 10.31
CA VAL A 126 -17.79 -1.34 10.36
C VAL A 126 -17.01 -1.23 9.06
N PHE A 127 -17.70 -1.26 7.93
CA PHE A 127 -17.09 -1.15 6.60
C PHE A 127 -16.36 0.18 6.42
N VAL A 128 -17.01 1.30 6.75
CA VAL A 128 -16.41 2.62 6.61
C VAL A 128 -15.19 2.79 7.51
N LYS A 129 -15.30 2.37 8.78
CA LYS A 129 -14.19 2.41 9.73
C LYS A 129 -13.00 1.58 9.26
N THR A 130 -13.25 0.35 8.82
CA THR A 130 -12.18 -0.58 8.39
C THR A 130 -11.49 -0.10 7.13
N ILE A 131 -12.24 0.32 6.11
CA ILE A 131 -11.68 0.79 4.84
C ILE A 131 -10.91 2.10 5.02
N THR A 132 -11.44 3.04 5.81
CA THR A 132 -10.73 4.30 6.08
C THR A 132 -9.42 4.02 6.81
N LEU A 133 -9.44 3.11 7.78
CA LEU A 133 -8.28 2.74 8.56
C LEU A 133 -7.20 2.07 7.69
N VAL A 134 -7.56 1.08 6.85
CA VAL A 134 -6.57 0.44 5.96
C VAL A 134 -5.98 1.41 4.94
N VAL A 135 -6.76 2.37 4.42
CA VAL A 135 -6.21 3.38 3.50
C VAL A 135 -5.15 4.23 4.20
N ILE A 136 -5.41 4.69 5.43
CA ILE A 136 -4.45 5.49 6.20
C ILE A 136 -3.18 4.67 6.49
N TRP A 137 -3.34 3.47 7.06
CA TRP A 137 -2.22 2.61 7.41
C TRP A 137 -1.45 2.12 6.19
N GLY A 138 -2.15 1.83 5.10
CA GLY A 138 -1.62 1.35 3.84
C GLY A 138 -0.85 2.43 3.08
N LEU A 139 -1.36 3.67 3.02
CA LEU A 139 -0.62 4.79 2.44
C LEU A 139 0.62 5.12 3.27
N TRP A 140 0.52 5.12 4.60
CA TRP A 140 1.66 5.39 5.47
C TRP A 140 2.74 4.31 5.35
N HIS A 141 2.36 3.02 5.41
CA HIS A 141 3.31 1.93 5.23
C HIS A 141 3.88 1.88 3.81
N GLY A 142 3.03 2.02 2.79
CA GLY A 142 3.40 1.93 1.38
C GLY A 142 4.27 3.09 0.91
N LEU A 143 3.95 4.33 1.25
CA LEU A 143 4.67 5.50 0.73
C LEU A 143 5.83 5.98 1.61
N VAL A 144 5.81 5.68 2.91
CA VAL A 144 6.82 6.20 3.85
C VAL A 144 7.70 5.06 4.37
N LEU A 145 7.10 4.08 5.00
CA LEU A 145 7.83 3.05 5.75
C LEU A 145 8.61 2.12 4.80
N LEU A 146 7.95 1.62 3.75
CA LEU A 146 8.55 0.66 2.82
C LEU A 146 9.72 1.24 2.01
N PRO A 147 9.63 2.44 1.39
CA PRO A 147 10.77 3.03 0.68
C PRO A 147 11.94 3.35 1.61
N ALA A 148 11.66 3.79 2.85
CA ALA A 148 12.70 4.07 3.83
C ALA A 148 13.49 2.81 4.19
N PHE A 149 12.82 1.69 4.47
CA PHE A 149 13.50 0.43 4.76
C PHE A 149 14.22 -0.14 3.53
N LEU A 150 13.62 -0.06 2.34
CA LEU A 150 14.25 -0.53 1.11
C LEU A 150 15.55 0.24 0.82
N SER A 151 15.59 1.54 1.06
CA SER A 151 16.79 2.36 0.83
C SER A 151 17.98 2.11 1.73
N GLN A 152 17.73 1.54 2.91
CA GLN A 152 18.79 1.20 3.85
C GLN A 152 19.40 -0.17 3.55
N LEU A 153 18.63 -1.08 2.94
CA LEU A 153 19.06 -2.45 2.65
C LEU A 153 19.53 -2.68 1.20
N LEU A 154 19.14 -1.83 0.26
CA LEU A 154 19.32 -2.00 -1.20
C LEU A 154 19.79 -0.70 -1.84
#